data_AF-A0A146K2Y8-F1
#
_entry.id   AF-A0A146K2Y8-F1
#
_cell.length_a   1.000
_cell.length_b   1.000
_cell.length_c   1.000
_cell.angle_alpha   90.00
_cell.angle_beta   90.00
_cell.angle_gamma   90.00
#
_symmetry.space_group_name_H-M   'P 1'
#
loop_
_entity.id
_entity.type
_entity.pdbx_description
1 polymer ?
#
loop_
_entity_poly.entity_id
_entity_poly.type
_entity_poly.pdbx_seq_one_letter_code
_entity_poly.pdbx_strand_id
1 'polypeptide(L)'
;NLIHVSNVGDSRFMIGYAKNKFQITAEHRPDSEIERLEQCHCKVEQIEGIWRINKGLSVSRAIGDLREKDFIISTPSYYKYSTLN
;
A
#
# COMPACT_ATOMS: atom_id res chain seq x y z
N ASN A 1 7.82 -7.64 -23.07
CA ASN A 1 6.60 -8.20 -22.42
C ASN A 1 5.93 -7.13 -21.60
N LEU A 2 4.60 -7.20 -21.45
CA LEU A 2 3.85 -6.23 -20.66
C LEU A 2 3.44 -6.86 -19.33
N ILE A 3 3.74 -6.17 -18.23
CA ILE A 3 3.42 -6.58 -16.86
C ILE A 3 2.37 -5.63 -16.30
N HIS A 4 1.31 -6.22 -15.73
CA HIS A 4 0.22 -5.53 -15.06
C HIS A 4 0.26 -5.89 -13.58
N VAL A 5 0.24 -4.89 -12.70
CA VAL A 5 0.31 -5.09 -11.25
C VAL A 5 -0.78 -4.28 -10.60
N SER A 6 -1.59 -4.92 -9.76
CA SER A 6 -2.54 -4.24 -8.88
C SER A 6 -2.14 -4.52 -7.45
N ASN A 7 -1.74 -3.49 -6.72
CA ASN A 7 -1.33 -3.61 -5.31
C ASN A 7 -2.44 -3.09 -4.39
N VAL A 8 -2.75 -3.83 -3.34
CA VAL A 8 -3.65 -3.43 -2.25
C VAL A 8 -3.09 -4.00 -0.95
N GLY A 9 -2.41 -3.15 -0.18
CA GLY A 9 -1.58 -3.56 0.96
C GLY A 9 -0.11 -3.14 0.83
N ASP A 10 0.74 -3.77 1.61
CA ASP A 10 2.18 -3.47 1.77
C ASP A 10 3.11 -4.44 1.02
N SER A 11 2.55 -5.32 0.19
CA SER A 11 3.35 -6.12 -0.73
C SER A 11 4.11 -5.26 -1.74
N ARG A 12 5.28 -5.73 -2.15
CA ARG A 12 6.15 -5.06 -3.13
C ARG A 12 6.33 -5.90 -4.39
N PHE A 13 6.17 -5.28 -5.54
CA PHE A 13 6.65 -5.82 -6.81
C PHE A 13 7.90 -5.06 -7.23
N MET A 14 8.96 -5.81 -7.53
CA MET A 14 10.24 -5.28 -7.99
C MET A 14 10.70 -6.02 -9.24
N ILE A 15 11.41 -5.31 -10.12
CA ILE A 15 12.06 -5.89 -11.30
C ILE A 15 13.57 -5.73 -11.15
N GLY A 16 14.29 -6.82 -11.37
CA GLY A 16 15.75 -6.85 -11.41
C GLY A 16 16.24 -7.12 -12.83
N TYR A 17 17.16 -6.28 -13.29
CA TYR A 17 18.05 -6.54 -14.43
C TYR A 17 19.47 -6.74 -13.90
N ALA A 18 20.36 -7.36 -14.70
CA ALA A 18 21.69 -7.79 -14.27
C ALA A 18 22.48 -6.77 -13.40
N LYS A 19 22.29 -5.46 -13.61
CA LYS A 19 22.94 -4.39 -12.81
C LYS A 19 21.99 -3.43 -12.10
N ASN A 20 20.66 -3.53 -12.27
CA ASN A 20 19.70 -2.57 -11.73
C ASN A 20 18.52 -3.26 -11.06
N LYS A 21 18.00 -2.70 -9.97
CA LYS A 21 16.76 -3.14 -9.32
C LYS A 21 15.85 -1.94 -9.14
N PHE A 22 14.58 -2.08 -9.52
CA PHE A 22 13.57 -1.04 -9.40
C PHE A 22 12.33 -1.60 -8.72
N GLN A 23 11.89 -0.92 -7.66
CA GLN A 23 10.57 -1.15 -7.07
C GLN A 23 9.53 -0.45 -7.97
N ILE A 24 8.47 -1.18 -8.30
CA ILE A 24 7.43 -0.70 -9.21
C ILE A 24 6.19 -0.24 -8.45
N THR A 25 5.86 -0.92 -7.33
CA THR A 25 4.67 -0.60 -6.53
C THR A 25 5.02 0.29 -5.34
N ALA A 26 4.10 1.18 -4.95
CA ALA A 26 4.14 1.82 -3.64
C ALA A 26 3.36 0.97 -2.63
N GLU A 27 3.84 0.92 -1.40
CA GLU A 27 3.16 0.26 -0.28
C GLU A 27 2.01 1.13 0.22
N HIS A 28 0.92 0.53 0.63
CA HIS A 28 -0.19 1.23 1.27
C HIS A 28 -0.02 1.21 2.78
N ARG A 29 0.92 2.02 3.27
CA ARG A 29 1.19 2.19 4.71
C ARG A 29 0.38 3.37 5.27
N PRO A 30 -0.04 3.35 6.55
CA PRO A 30 -0.80 4.44 7.14
C PRO A 30 -0.15 5.83 7.02
N ASP A 31 1.17 5.92 7.13
CA ASP A 31 1.92 7.17 6.98
C ASP A 31 1.91 7.72 5.54
N SER A 32 1.77 6.85 4.54
CA SER A 32 1.69 7.25 3.12
C SER A 32 0.32 7.78 2.68
N GLU A 33 -0.74 7.49 3.46
CA GLU A 33 -2.11 7.89 3.15
C GLU A 33 -2.76 8.70 4.28
N ILE A 34 -1.93 9.41 5.07
CA ILE A 34 -2.37 10.11 6.28
C ILE A 34 -3.50 11.11 6.00
N GLU A 35 -3.43 11.86 4.89
CA GLU A 35 -4.46 12.84 4.52
C GLU A 35 -5.83 12.18 4.32
N ARG A 36 -5.88 11.06 3.58
CA ARG A 36 -7.12 10.30 3.37
C ARG A 36 -7.65 9.72 4.68
N LEU A 37 -6.76 9.20 5.52
CA LEU A 37 -7.14 8.60 6.79
C LEU A 37 -7.68 9.65 7.78
N GLU A 38 -7.06 10.83 7.84
CA GLU A 38 -7.51 11.96 8.67
C GLU A 38 -8.86 12.50 8.20
N GLN A 39 -9.11 12.57 6.89
CA GLN A 39 -10.42 12.95 6.32
C GLN A 39 -11.54 11.98 6.73
N CYS A 40 -11.21 10.70 6.95
CA CYS A 40 -12.14 9.70 7.45
C CYS A 40 -12.17 9.61 8.99
N HIS A 41 -11.58 10.58 9.70
CA HIS A 41 -11.43 10.60 11.16
C HIS A 41 -10.74 9.34 11.72
N CYS A 42 -9.90 8.70 10.92
CA CYS A 42 -9.10 7.56 11.34
C CYS A 42 -7.85 8.05 12.08
N LYS A 43 -7.55 7.45 13.23
CA LYS A 43 -6.35 7.79 13.98
C LYS A 43 -5.14 7.04 13.42
N VAL A 44 -4.11 7.77 13.01
CA VAL A 44 -2.81 7.22 12.63
C VAL A 44 -1.82 7.45 13.77
N GLU A 45 -1.22 6.39 14.29
CA GLU A 45 -0.26 6.48 15.39
C GLU A 45 0.90 5.50 15.22
N GLN A 46 2.07 5.86 15.73
CA GLN A 46 3.25 5.01 15.71
C GLN A 46 3.35 4.23 17.02
N ILE A 47 3.32 2.90 16.94
CA ILE A 47 3.49 1.98 18.08
C ILE A 47 4.74 1.14 17.79
N GLU A 48 5.74 1.23 18.67
CA GLU A 48 7.02 0.50 18.53
C GLU A 48 7.69 0.73 17.16
N GLY A 49 7.62 1.97 16.66
CA GLY A 49 8.19 2.34 15.36
C GLY A 49 7.32 1.99 14.14
N ILE A 50 6.18 1.32 14.33
CA ILE A 50 5.27 0.90 13.25
C ILE A 50 4.05 1.81 13.21
N TRP A 51 3.76 2.38 12.05
CA TRP A 51 2.53 3.14 11.81
C TRP A 51 1.32 2.22 11.78
N ARG A 52 0.29 2.58 12.56
CA ARG A 52 -0.95 1.81 12.68
C ARG A 52 -2.16 2.71 12.58
N ILE A 53 -3.22 2.20 11.98
CA ILE A 53 -4.56 2.81 12.08
C ILE A 53 -5.26 2.28 13.33
N ASN A 54 -5.83 3.18 14.14
CA ASN A 54 -6.61 2.84 15.35
C ASN A 54 -5.94 1.78 16.25
N LYS A 55 -4.60 1.79 16.35
CA LYS A 55 -3.78 0.79 17.07
C LYS A 55 -3.83 -0.65 16.55
N GLY A 56 -4.56 -0.90 15.46
CA GLY A 56 -4.77 -2.21 14.87
C GLY A 56 -3.83 -2.47 13.69
N LEU A 57 -4.31 -2.17 12.49
CA LEU A 57 -3.67 -2.56 11.24
C LEU A 57 -2.48 -1.66 10.86
N SER A 58 -1.43 -2.26 10.32
CA SER A 58 -0.24 -1.56 9.80
C SER A 58 -0.32 -1.23 8.31
N VAL A 59 -1.49 -1.36 7.71
CA VAL A 59 -1.79 -1.05 6.30
C VAL A 59 -2.95 -0.07 6.23
N SER A 60 -3.01 0.71 5.15
CA SER A 60 -4.11 1.64 4.87
C SER A 60 -5.10 1.11 3.82
N ARG A 61 -4.74 0.03 3.13
CA ARG A 61 -5.59 -0.67 2.16
C ARG A 61 -5.43 -2.18 2.28
N ALA A 62 -6.54 -2.91 2.16
CA ALA A 62 -6.56 -4.37 2.20
C ALA A 62 -7.88 -4.93 1.64
N ILE A 63 -7.84 -6.20 1.21
CA ILE A 63 -9.02 -7.02 0.96
C ILE A 63 -9.42 -7.66 2.29
N GLY A 64 -10.71 -7.62 2.66
CA GLY A 64 -11.16 -8.05 3.99
C GLY A 64 -11.26 -6.86 4.96
N ASP A 65 -10.92 -7.06 6.23
CA ASP A 65 -11.00 -6.03 7.30
C ASP A 65 -12.36 -5.34 7.37
N LEU A 66 -13.42 -6.16 7.42
CA LEU A 66 -14.81 -5.71 7.33
C LEU A 66 -15.17 -4.64 8.38
N ARG A 67 -14.60 -4.74 9.59
CA ARG A 67 -14.90 -3.82 10.70
C ARG A 67 -14.19 -2.48 10.55
N GLU A 68 -13.19 -2.41 9.68
CA GLU A 68 -12.33 -1.26 9.46
C GLU A 68 -12.60 -0.61 8.09
N LYS A 69 -13.66 -1.02 7.38
CA LYS A 69 -13.99 -0.56 6.02
C LYS A 69 -14.27 0.93 5.89
N ASP A 70 -14.58 1.60 7.00
CA ASP A 70 -14.70 3.06 7.05
C ASP A 70 -13.35 3.77 6.77
N PHE A 71 -12.23 3.06 6.93
CA PHE A 71 -10.87 3.61 6.77
C PHE A 71 -9.99 2.79 5.82
N ILE A 72 -10.18 1.46 5.80
CA ILE A 72 -9.45 0.49 4.97
C ILE A 72 -10.21 0.23 3.68
N ILE A 73 -9.72 0.84 2.60
CA ILE A 73 -10.28 0.65 1.26
C ILE A 73 -9.65 -0.57 0.57
N SER A 74 -10.42 -1.22 -0.29
CA SER A 74 -9.95 -2.36 -1.10
C SER A 74 -9.57 -1.96 -2.52
N THR A 75 -9.57 -0.66 -2.84
CA THR A 75 -9.20 -0.14 -4.15
C THR A 75 -7.69 -0.24 -4.36
N PRO A 76 -7.23 -0.99 -5.38
CA PRO A 76 -5.80 -1.16 -5.62
C PRO A 76 -5.19 0.06 -6.30
N SER A 77 -3.88 0.23 -6.13
CA SER A 77 -3.07 1.04 -7.02
C SER A 77 -2.62 0.16 -8.19
N TYR A 78 -2.86 0.62 -9.42
CA TYR A 78 -2.56 -0.12 -10.64
C TYR A 78 -1.30 0.43 -11.33
N TYR A 79 -0.42 -0.48 -11.74
CA TYR A 79 0.83 -0.20 -12.41
C TYR A 79 0.91 -1.02 -13.70
N LYS A 80 1.43 -0.38 -14.75
CA LYS A 80 1.70 -1.00 -16.03
C LYS A 80 3.18 -0.81 -16.34
N TYR A 81 3.91 -1.90 -16.51
CA TYR A 81 5.34 -1.88 -16.76
C TYR A 81 5.68 -2.66 -18.03
N SER A 82 6.45 -2.05 -18.93
CA SER A 82 6.95 -2.71 -20.13
C SER A 82 8.38 -3.18 -19.91
N THR A 83 8.60 -4.50 -20.00
CA THR A 83 9.94 -5.07 -20.10
C THR A 83 10.35 -5.01 -21.57
N LEU A 84 10.69 -3.81 -22.04
CA LEU A 84 11.43 -3.68 -23.30
C LEU A 84 12.88 -4.02 -23.00
N ASN A 85 13.40 -5.02 -23.71
CA ASN A 85 14.79 -4.92 -24.13
C ASN A 85 14.87 -3.83 -25.20
#